data_AF-A0AAV2QBD2-F1
#
_entry.id   AF-A0AAV2QBD2-F1
#
_cell.length_a   1.000
_cell.length_b   1.000
_cell.length_c   1.000
_cell.angle_alpha   90.00
_cell.angle_beta   90.00
_cell.angle_gamma   90.00
#
_symmetry.space_group_name_H-M   'P 1'
#
loop_
_entity.id
_entity.type
_entity.pdbx_description
1 polymer ?
#
loop_
_entity_poly.entity_id
_entity_poly.type
_entity_poly.pdbx_seq_one_letter_code
_entity_poly.pdbx_strand_id
1 'polypeptide(L)'
;MSFSEFKDVIEEGDTVILYIGVTSIYAIEVKPTIVNKLGEEIDNVFQSRFGALKVGELIGKQYGSKVSLSRGWANVLYPTPELWTICLPHRTQILYSADISMVVTQLNIGPGSVVCEAGTGSGSLSHALLRAVGPSGHLHTRDFHKERAEAASKEFATHGLSSRVTVLHRDVCANGFGVENIADAVFLDLPGPWNTIHHAISSMKDVGGRLCSFSPCIEQLYRTAGNLKISTKIQIFEKCLSKYFKTCSVMLSVLVVTYADYNDEKSEYLGKKRKLEDNNEKCLDEGQFKKENFVDQEKKEKGTEEVQDENKIKNAPIEEEIKDRKENKEKNKESEGNGMIKFMSAHTPLKMAGHTGFLTFATLPPGIRSAAIIAAMKLVEQDENIRDC
;
A
#
# COMPACT_ATOMS: atom_id res chain seq x y z
N MET A 1 15.10 -18.18 -5.49
CA MET A 1 14.42 -16.92 -5.87
C MET A 1 13.90 -16.24 -4.63
N SER A 2 13.81 -14.93 -4.65
CA SER A 2 13.67 -14.11 -3.44
C SER A 2 12.30 -14.12 -2.74
N PHE A 3 11.24 -14.75 -3.26
CA PHE A 3 9.99 -14.93 -2.50
C PHE A 3 9.85 -16.33 -1.87
N SER A 4 10.66 -17.30 -2.30
CA SER A 4 10.54 -18.68 -1.80
C SER A 4 11.18 -18.84 -0.42
N GLU A 5 12.36 -18.25 -0.21
CA GLU A 5 13.18 -18.43 0.99
C GLU A 5 14.01 -17.18 1.28
N PHE A 6 14.15 -16.85 2.57
CA PHE A 6 14.98 -15.73 3.01
C PHE A 6 16.45 -15.99 2.74
N LYS A 7 17.14 -14.97 2.24
CA LYS A 7 18.58 -14.98 2.03
C LYS A 7 19.19 -13.61 2.25
N ASP A 8 20.47 -13.61 2.59
CA ASP A 8 21.20 -12.39 2.95
C ASP A 8 21.81 -11.69 1.74
N VAL A 9 22.19 -12.45 0.71
CA VAL A 9 22.94 -11.96 -0.46
C VAL A 9 22.08 -12.02 -1.72
N ILE A 10 22.18 -10.96 -2.53
CA ILE A 10 21.48 -10.84 -3.81
C ILE A 10 22.21 -11.67 -4.87
N GLU A 11 21.46 -12.47 -5.61
CA GLU A 11 21.94 -13.34 -6.70
C GLU A 11 21.25 -12.97 -8.01
N GLU A 12 21.82 -13.46 -9.12
CA GLU A 12 21.18 -13.35 -10.42
C GLU A 12 19.83 -14.09 -10.44
N GLY A 13 18.84 -13.48 -11.08
CA GLY A 13 17.46 -13.95 -11.15
C GLY A 13 16.56 -13.44 -10.04
N ASP A 14 17.09 -12.89 -8.94
CA ASP A 14 16.24 -12.41 -7.85
C ASP A 14 15.34 -11.24 -8.23
N THR A 15 14.14 -11.21 -7.69
CA THR A 15 13.38 -9.96 -7.60
C THR A 15 13.81 -9.20 -6.35
N VAL A 16 14.24 -7.95 -6.49
CA VAL A 16 14.61 -7.07 -5.39
C VAL A 16 13.71 -5.84 -5.35
N ILE A 17 13.54 -5.25 -4.16
CA ILE A 17 12.77 -4.02 -4.00
C ILE A 17 13.72 -2.84 -3.86
N LEU A 18 13.78 -2.00 -4.89
CA LEU A 18 14.53 -0.76 -4.86
C LEU A 18 13.70 0.33 -4.17
N TYR A 19 14.06 0.64 -2.93
CA TYR A 19 13.45 1.68 -2.12
C TYR A 19 14.24 2.98 -2.26
N ILE A 20 13.73 3.93 -3.05
CA ILE A 20 14.33 5.26 -3.19
C ILE A 20 13.67 6.26 -2.22
N GLY A 21 12.37 6.11 -2.00
CA GLY A 21 11.62 6.90 -1.04
C GLY A 21 10.20 6.39 -0.88
N VAL A 22 9.42 7.03 0.00
CA VAL A 22 8.06 6.60 0.39
C VAL A 22 7.12 6.44 -0.82
N THR A 23 7.28 7.25 -1.86
CA THR A 23 6.47 7.23 -3.09
C THR A 23 7.18 6.60 -4.27
N SER A 24 8.41 6.10 -4.09
CA SER A 24 9.29 5.65 -5.17
C SER A 24 9.93 4.34 -4.76
N ILE A 25 9.14 3.29 -4.95
CA ILE A 25 9.47 1.90 -4.64
C ILE A 25 9.25 1.11 -5.92
N TYR A 26 10.26 0.33 -6.33
CA TYR A 26 10.23 -0.41 -7.59
C TYR A 26 10.67 -1.85 -7.35
N ALA A 27 10.03 -2.80 -8.02
CA ALA A 27 10.56 -4.16 -8.11
C ALA A 27 11.45 -4.29 -9.35
N ILE A 28 12.60 -4.92 -9.18
CA ILE A 28 13.58 -5.13 -10.25
C ILE A 28 13.99 -6.59 -10.24
N GLU A 29 13.94 -7.25 -11.40
CA GLU A 29 14.55 -8.56 -11.60
C GLU A 29 16.05 -8.36 -11.85
N VAL A 30 16.88 -9.01 -11.02
CA VAL A 30 18.34 -8.87 -11.04
C VAL A 30 18.90 -9.71 -12.18
N LYS A 31 19.07 -9.08 -13.33
CA LYS A 31 19.81 -9.61 -14.47
C LYS A 31 20.93 -8.65 -14.83
N PRO A 32 22.18 -9.10 -15.02
CA PRO A 32 23.28 -8.22 -15.39
C PRO A 32 23.06 -7.61 -16.78
N THR A 33 22.49 -8.38 -17.69
CA THR A 33 22.24 -8.01 -19.09
C THR A 33 20.77 -8.24 -19.46
N ILE A 34 20.31 -7.50 -20.47
CA ILE A 34 19.00 -7.68 -21.12
C ILE A 34 19.16 -7.66 -22.63
N VAL A 35 18.26 -8.34 -23.34
CA VAL A 35 18.23 -8.33 -24.80
C VAL A 35 17.38 -7.15 -25.27
N ASN A 36 17.95 -6.28 -26.11
CA ASN A 36 17.23 -5.14 -26.68
C ASN A 36 16.28 -5.58 -27.81
N LYS A 37 15.51 -4.65 -28.36
CA LYS A 37 14.59 -4.94 -29.49
C LYS A 37 15.30 -5.40 -30.78
N LEU A 38 16.61 -5.17 -30.89
CA LEU A 38 17.46 -5.56 -32.01
C LEU A 38 18.11 -6.93 -31.79
N GLY A 39 17.87 -7.58 -30.65
CA GLY A 39 18.44 -8.88 -30.32
C GLY A 39 19.86 -8.82 -29.74
N GLU A 40 20.36 -7.63 -29.42
CA GLU A 40 21.70 -7.44 -28.85
C GLU A 40 21.63 -7.48 -27.33
N GLU A 41 22.63 -8.12 -26.73
CA GLU A 41 22.80 -8.17 -25.28
C GLU A 41 23.46 -6.89 -24.78
N ILE A 42 22.76 -6.17 -23.90
CA ILE A 42 23.21 -4.89 -23.34
C ILE A 42 23.16 -4.92 -21.81
N ASP A 43 23.96 -4.07 -21.17
CA ASP A 43 23.90 -3.87 -19.72
C ASP A 43 22.48 -3.52 -19.28
N ASN A 44 21.99 -4.21 -18.26
CA ASN A 44 20.70 -3.90 -17.64
C ASN A 44 20.86 -2.68 -16.73
N VAL A 45 20.34 -1.54 -17.17
CA VAL A 45 20.41 -0.28 -16.43
C VAL A 45 19.00 0.17 -16.08
N PHE A 46 18.70 0.20 -14.77
CA PHE A 46 17.46 0.75 -14.25
C PHE A 46 17.55 2.28 -14.18
N GLN A 47 16.57 2.96 -14.75
CA GLN A 47 16.52 4.43 -14.80
C GLN A 47 15.46 4.97 -13.84
N SER A 48 15.86 5.94 -13.00
CA SER A 48 14.96 6.64 -12.09
C SER A 48 15.16 8.15 -12.17
N ARG A 49 14.25 8.92 -11.55
CA ARG A 49 14.41 10.37 -11.39
C ARG A 49 15.66 10.77 -10.59
N PHE A 50 16.20 9.83 -9.82
CA PHE A 50 17.40 9.97 -9.00
C PHE A 50 18.62 9.31 -9.65
N GLY A 51 18.56 9.07 -10.96
CA GLY A 51 19.67 8.56 -11.74
C GLY A 51 19.58 7.07 -12.09
N ALA A 52 20.63 6.63 -12.75
CA ALA A 52 20.80 5.28 -13.29
C ALA A 52 21.42 4.34 -12.24
N LEU A 53 20.99 3.08 -12.26
CA LEU A 53 21.54 1.95 -11.51
C LEU A 53 21.89 0.82 -12.47
N LYS A 54 23.14 0.38 -12.49
CA LYS A 54 23.50 -0.86 -13.19
C LYS A 54 23.03 -2.04 -12.34
N VAL A 55 22.08 -2.81 -12.86
CA VAL A 55 21.44 -3.90 -12.11
C VAL A 55 22.44 -5.01 -11.76
N GLY A 56 23.42 -5.26 -12.63
CA GLY A 56 24.51 -6.20 -12.34
C GLY A 56 25.34 -5.85 -11.09
N GLU A 57 25.43 -4.58 -10.70
CA GLU A 57 26.14 -4.16 -9.48
C GLU A 57 25.40 -4.52 -8.18
N LEU A 58 24.19 -5.08 -8.28
CA LEU A 58 23.44 -5.57 -7.13
C LEU A 58 23.88 -6.98 -6.72
N ILE A 59 24.41 -7.77 -7.65
CA ILE A 59 24.83 -9.15 -7.42
C ILE A 59 25.97 -9.16 -6.38
N GLY A 60 25.83 -10.02 -5.38
CA GLY A 60 26.80 -10.16 -4.29
C GLY A 60 26.65 -9.13 -3.16
N LYS A 61 25.77 -8.12 -3.29
CA LYS A 61 25.45 -7.21 -2.18
C LYS A 61 24.47 -7.84 -1.22
N GLN A 62 24.52 -7.42 0.04
CA GLN A 62 23.55 -7.85 1.04
C GLN A 62 22.22 -7.10 0.89
N TYR A 63 21.11 -7.79 1.11
CA TYR A 63 19.82 -7.14 1.27
C TYR A 63 19.85 -6.12 2.43
N GLY A 64 19.16 -5.00 2.26
CA GLY A 64 19.21 -3.84 3.14
C GLY A 64 20.33 -2.84 2.82
N SER A 65 21.27 -3.20 1.94
CA SER A 65 22.38 -2.31 1.58
C SER A 65 21.93 -1.03 0.88
N LYS A 66 22.64 0.06 1.17
CA LYS A 66 22.56 1.31 0.44
C LYS A 66 23.35 1.21 -0.85
N VAL A 67 22.73 1.53 -1.98
CA VAL A 67 23.36 1.55 -3.31
C VAL A 67 23.35 2.97 -3.87
N SER A 68 24.45 3.33 -4.54
CA SER A 68 24.57 4.63 -5.21
C SER A 68 23.82 4.60 -6.54
N LEU A 69 23.12 5.68 -6.82
CA LEU A 69 22.56 5.99 -8.14
C LEU A 69 23.41 7.11 -8.76
N SER A 70 23.31 7.32 -10.07
CA SER A 70 24.03 8.45 -10.69
C SER A 70 23.66 9.82 -10.10
N ARG A 71 22.47 9.97 -9.50
CA ARG A 71 22.00 11.19 -8.82
C ARG A 71 21.31 10.88 -7.49
N GLY A 72 22.01 10.22 -6.57
CA GLY A 72 21.51 9.95 -5.22
C GLY A 72 21.83 8.53 -4.75
N TRP A 73 20.91 7.95 -3.99
CA TRP A 73 21.06 6.60 -3.44
C TRP A 73 19.70 5.95 -3.24
N ALA A 74 19.71 4.62 -3.09
CA ALA A 74 18.55 3.81 -2.77
C ALA A 74 18.92 2.71 -1.77
N ASN A 75 17.94 2.11 -1.11
CA ASN A 75 18.12 0.87 -0.37
C ASN A 75 17.58 -0.29 -1.19
N VAL A 76 18.28 -1.41 -1.21
CA VAL A 76 17.82 -2.63 -1.90
C VAL A 76 17.27 -3.58 -0.86
N LEU A 77 15.96 -3.76 -0.83
CA LEU A 77 15.25 -4.52 0.19
C LEU A 77 14.89 -5.91 -0.34
N TYR A 78 14.85 -6.87 0.59
CA TYR A 78 14.32 -8.20 0.34
C TYR A 78 12.82 -8.09 0.04
N PRO A 79 12.30 -8.78 -0.99
CA PRO A 79 10.90 -8.65 -1.34
C PRO A 79 10.00 -9.35 -0.33
N THR A 80 8.95 -8.65 0.05
CA THR A 80 7.86 -9.19 0.87
C THR A 80 6.55 -8.96 0.14
N PRO A 81 5.50 -9.78 0.39
CA PRO A 81 4.17 -9.50 -0.15
C PRO A 81 3.70 -8.06 0.08
N GLU A 82 4.00 -7.45 1.24
CA GLU A 82 3.63 -6.06 1.52
C GLU A 82 4.36 -5.07 0.61
N LEU A 83 5.67 -5.23 0.43
CA LEU A 83 6.45 -4.36 -0.46
C LEU A 83 6.05 -4.58 -1.91
N TRP A 84 5.80 -5.83 -2.29
CA TRP A 84 5.30 -6.20 -3.61
C TRP A 84 3.95 -5.54 -3.91
N THR A 85 3.00 -5.60 -2.98
CA THR A 85 1.68 -4.93 -3.10
C THR A 85 1.82 -3.44 -3.42
N ILE A 86 2.88 -2.78 -2.96
CA ILE A 86 3.08 -1.33 -3.20
C ILE A 86 3.65 -1.05 -4.60
N CYS A 87 4.45 -1.96 -5.17
CA CYS A 87 5.20 -1.70 -6.40
C CYS A 87 4.91 -2.66 -7.56
N LEU A 88 3.99 -3.60 -7.40
CA LEU A 88 3.62 -4.56 -8.45
C LEU A 88 3.04 -3.84 -9.68
N PRO A 89 3.18 -4.42 -10.88
CA PRO A 89 2.55 -3.90 -12.08
C PRO A 89 1.03 -4.09 -12.00
N HIS A 90 0.29 -3.00 -11.84
CA HIS A 90 -1.16 -3.03 -11.76
C HIS A 90 -1.79 -3.44 -13.10
N ARG A 91 -2.50 -4.57 -13.09
CA ARG A 91 -3.36 -5.04 -14.20
C ARG A 91 -4.84 -4.82 -13.90
N THR A 92 -5.17 -4.71 -12.62
CA THR A 92 -6.51 -4.60 -12.04
C THR A 92 -6.42 -3.78 -10.74
N GLN A 93 -7.58 -3.40 -10.21
CA GLN A 93 -7.67 -2.96 -8.81
C GLN A 93 -7.19 -4.09 -7.89
N ILE A 94 -6.51 -3.74 -6.79
CA ILE A 94 -5.93 -4.71 -5.86
C ILE A 94 -6.43 -4.49 -4.44
N LEU A 95 -6.33 -5.55 -3.62
CA LEU A 95 -6.34 -5.41 -2.18
C LEU A 95 -4.97 -4.96 -1.66
N TYR A 96 -5.01 -4.14 -0.61
CA TYR A 96 -3.84 -3.66 0.12
C TYR A 96 -3.69 -4.38 1.46
N SER A 97 -2.55 -4.21 2.12
CA SER A 97 -2.15 -4.97 3.31
C SER A 97 -3.18 -4.99 4.44
N ALA A 98 -3.95 -3.92 4.64
CA ALA A 98 -4.99 -3.86 5.67
C ALA A 98 -6.09 -4.90 5.42
N ASP A 99 -6.71 -4.87 4.23
CA ASP A 99 -7.75 -5.83 3.86
C ASP A 99 -7.18 -7.25 3.74
N ILE A 100 -5.98 -7.40 3.15
CA ILE A 100 -5.29 -8.69 3.02
C ILE A 100 -5.06 -9.32 4.41
N SER A 101 -4.61 -8.54 5.39
CA SER A 101 -4.37 -9.05 6.76
C SER A 101 -5.66 -9.56 7.40
N MET A 102 -6.78 -8.88 7.17
CA MET A 102 -8.10 -9.30 7.65
C MET A 102 -8.54 -10.58 6.94
N VAL A 103 -8.38 -10.67 5.62
CA VAL A 103 -8.69 -11.87 4.82
C VAL A 103 -7.92 -13.08 5.35
N VAL A 104 -6.60 -12.99 5.47
CA VAL A 104 -5.75 -14.09 5.96
C VAL A 104 -6.17 -14.53 7.36
N THR A 105 -6.42 -13.57 8.26
CA THR A 105 -6.79 -13.86 9.65
C THR A 105 -8.19 -14.48 9.76
N GLN A 106 -9.20 -13.90 9.12
CA GLN A 106 -10.60 -14.32 9.24
C GLN A 106 -10.92 -15.59 8.45
N LEU A 107 -10.12 -15.91 7.42
CA LEU A 107 -10.15 -17.21 6.75
C LEU A 107 -9.33 -18.29 7.49
N ASN A 108 -8.63 -17.93 8.57
CA ASN A 108 -7.76 -18.83 9.33
C ASN A 108 -6.71 -19.53 8.45
N ILE A 109 -6.08 -18.77 7.56
CA ILE A 109 -5.09 -19.30 6.62
C ILE A 109 -3.73 -19.37 7.31
N GLY A 110 -3.11 -20.54 7.28
CA GLY A 110 -1.79 -20.78 7.84
C GLY A 110 -1.04 -21.89 7.10
N PRO A 111 0.15 -22.29 7.60
CA PRO A 111 0.96 -23.31 6.95
C PRO A 111 0.19 -24.61 6.72
N GLY A 112 0.19 -25.11 5.48
CA GLY A 112 -0.56 -26.31 5.09
C GLY A 112 -1.98 -26.07 4.59
N SER A 113 -2.52 -24.86 4.71
CA SER A 113 -3.84 -24.54 4.16
C SER A 113 -3.87 -24.67 2.63
N VAL A 114 -4.97 -25.23 2.11
CA VAL A 114 -5.29 -25.22 0.69
C VAL A 114 -6.33 -24.14 0.43
N VAL A 115 -6.00 -23.17 -0.41
CA VAL A 115 -6.84 -21.98 -0.65
C VAL A 115 -7.27 -21.94 -2.11
N CYS A 116 -8.55 -21.67 -2.36
CA CYS A 116 -9.05 -21.31 -3.69
C CYS A 116 -9.25 -19.80 -3.79
N GLU A 117 -8.77 -19.19 -4.86
CA GLU A 117 -8.87 -17.74 -5.12
C GLU A 117 -9.48 -17.51 -6.51
N ALA A 118 -10.42 -16.57 -6.62
CA ALA A 118 -10.89 -16.05 -7.90
C ALA A 118 -11.42 -14.62 -7.72
N GLY A 119 -10.99 -13.60 -8.46
CA GLY A 119 -9.99 -13.58 -9.53
C GLY A 119 -8.52 -13.43 -9.06
N THR A 120 -7.57 -13.91 -9.87
CA THR A 120 -6.12 -13.71 -9.64
C THR A 120 -5.72 -12.22 -9.77
N GLY A 121 -6.26 -11.51 -10.76
CA GLY A 121 -6.03 -10.09 -10.96
C GLY A 121 -4.55 -9.72 -11.12
N SER A 122 -4.08 -8.79 -10.29
CA SER A 122 -2.67 -8.37 -10.26
C SER A 122 -1.80 -9.21 -9.31
N GLY A 123 -2.33 -10.24 -8.65
CA GLY A 123 -1.55 -11.13 -7.78
C GLY A 123 -1.15 -10.57 -6.41
N SER A 124 -1.70 -9.42 -5.99
CA SER A 124 -1.42 -8.80 -4.68
C SER A 124 -1.77 -9.75 -3.52
N LEU A 125 -3.03 -10.20 -3.48
CA LEU A 125 -3.49 -11.14 -2.47
C LEU A 125 -2.79 -12.50 -2.62
N SER A 126 -2.62 -13.00 -3.85
CA SER A 126 -1.98 -14.29 -4.13
C SER A 126 -0.59 -14.41 -3.49
N HIS A 127 0.25 -13.36 -3.51
CA HIS A 127 1.56 -13.38 -2.85
C HIS A 127 1.45 -13.49 -1.33
N ALA A 128 0.50 -12.78 -0.73
CA ALA A 128 0.26 -12.85 0.72
C ALA A 128 -0.29 -14.23 1.14
N LEU A 129 -1.20 -14.81 0.32
CA LEU A 129 -1.70 -16.17 0.52
C LEU A 129 -0.57 -17.19 0.41
N LEU A 130 0.27 -17.10 -0.62
CA LEU A 130 1.40 -18.02 -0.83
C LEU A 130 2.41 -18.00 0.31
N ARG A 131 2.62 -16.84 0.93
CA ARG A 131 3.40 -16.77 2.17
C ARG A 131 2.66 -17.44 3.34
N ALA A 132 1.38 -17.16 3.53
CA ALA A 132 0.60 -17.66 4.66
C ALA A 132 0.43 -19.19 4.63
N VAL A 133 0.18 -19.78 3.45
CA VAL A 133 0.03 -21.24 3.28
C VAL A 133 1.35 -22.00 3.46
N GLY A 134 2.49 -21.28 3.42
CA GLY A 134 3.81 -21.86 3.63
C GLY A 134 4.21 -22.90 2.56
N PRO A 135 5.22 -23.74 2.84
CA PRO A 135 5.71 -24.74 1.89
C PRO A 135 4.82 -25.98 1.76
N SER A 136 4.00 -26.28 2.78
CA SER A 136 3.14 -27.47 2.84
C SER A 136 1.72 -27.21 2.36
N GLY A 137 1.35 -25.97 2.09
CA GLY A 137 0.03 -25.59 1.58
C GLY A 137 0.05 -25.29 0.08
N HIS A 138 -1.11 -24.96 -0.47
CA HIS A 138 -1.25 -24.74 -1.92
C HIS A 138 -2.33 -23.70 -2.25
N LEU A 139 -2.08 -22.89 -3.27
CA LEU A 139 -3.02 -21.90 -3.80
C LEU A 139 -3.55 -22.34 -5.17
N HIS A 140 -4.86 -22.54 -5.28
CA HIS A 140 -5.55 -22.72 -6.56
C HIS A 140 -6.22 -21.40 -6.96
N THR A 141 -5.56 -20.64 -7.83
CA THR A 141 -6.07 -19.34 -8.28
C THR A 141 -6.60 -19.41 -9.71
N ARG A 142 -7.65 -18.62 -9.98
CA ARG A 142 -8.38 -18.60 -11.25
C ARG A 142 -8.55 -17.16 -11.73
N ASP A 143 -8.36 -16.92 -13.02
CA ASP A 143 -8.73 -15.66 -13.66
C ASP A 143 -9.55 -15.96 -14.92
N PHE A 144 -10.61 -15.20 -15.15
CA PHE A 144 -11.44 -15.34 -16.35
C PHE A 144 -10.72 -14.79 -17.59
N HIS A 145 -9.72 -13.92 -17.42
CA HIS A 145 -9.01 -13.28 -18.52
C HIS A 145 -7.68 -13.98 -18.77
N LYS A 146 -7.58 -14.65 -19.93
CA LYS A 146 -6.41 -15.45 -20.32
C LYS A 146 -5.08 -14.73 -20.15
N GLU A 147 -4.96 -13.50 -20.66
CA GLU A 147 -3.70 -12.73 -20.59
C GLU A 147 -3.27 -12.45 -19.14
N ARG A 148 -4.22 -12.23 -18.22
CA ARG A 148 -3.90 -12.00 -16.81
C ARG A 148 -3.46 -13.28 -16.13
N ALA A 149 -4.14 -14.40 -16.41
CA ALA A 149 -3.74 -15.72 -15.92
C ALA A 149 -2.32 -16.09 -16.37
N GLU A 150 -2.01 -15.86 -17.65
CA GLU A 150 -0.67 -16.12 -18.20
C GLU A 150 0.40 -15.20 -17.60
N ALA A 151 0.09 -13.91 -17.45
CA ALA A 151 1.00 -12.94 -16.82
C ALA A 151 1.28 -13.31 -15.35
N ALA A 152 0.25 -13.64 -14.58
CA ALA A 152 0.40 -14.07 -13.19
C ALA A 152 1.18 -15.39 -13.08
N SER A 153 0.93 -16.35 -13.95
CA SER A 153 1.68 -17.61 -13.98
C SER A 153 3.17 -17.41 -14.22
N LYS A 154 3.53 -16.54 -15.18
CA LYS A 154 4.93 -16.15 -15.43
C LYS A 154 5.53 -15.43 -14.23
N GLU A 155 4.80 -14.51 -13.62
CA GLU A 155 5.23 -13.76 -12.43
C GLU A 155 5.53 -14.70 -11.25
N PHE A 156 4.62 -15.65 -10.96
CA PHE A 156 4.85 -16.64 -9.91
C PHE A 156 6.04 -17.56 -10.23
N ALA A 157 6.29 -17.88 -11.50
CA ALA A 157 7.47 -18.64 -11.91
C ALA A 157 8.76 -17.86 -11.68
N THR A 158 8.80 -16.59 -12.12
CA THR A 158 9.92 -15.68 -11.84
C THR A 158 10.14 -15.52 -10.34
N HIS A 159 9.10 -15.53 -9.51
CA HIS A 159 9.26 -15.42 -8.06
C HIS A 159 9.60 -16.73 -7.35
N GLY A 160 9.71 -17.85 -8.08
CA GLY A 160 9.99 -19.18 -7.52
C GLY A 160 8.84 -19.76 -6.70
N LEU A 161 7.60 -19.37 -7.02
CA LEU A 161 6.38 -19.76 -6.30
C LEU A 161 5.58 -20.88 -7.01
N SER A 162 5.98 -21.27 -8.23
CA SER A 162 5.24 -22.22 -9.08
C SER A 162 4.88 -23.55 -8.42
N SER A 163 5.71 -24.07 -7.51
CA SER A 163 5.45 -25.35 -6.84
C SER A 163 4.22 -25.31 -5.92
N ARG A 164 3.79 -24.12 -5.50
CA ARG A 164 2.76 -23.90 -4.48
C ARG A 164 1.52 -23.19 -5.01
N VAL A 165 1.49 -22.90 -6.30
CA VAL A 165 0.37 -22.21 -6.96
C VAL A 165 -0.02 -22.92 -8.24
N THR A 166 -1.32 -23.07 -8.45
CA THR A 166 -1.88 -23.50 -9.72
C THR A 166 -2.78 -22.40 -10.25
N VAL A 167 -2.31 -21.70 -11.27
CA VAL A 167 -3.07 -20.69 -12.00
C VAL A 167 -3.80 -21.36 -13.17
N LEU A 168 -5.11 -21.13 -13.31
CA LEU A 168 -5.85 -21.54 -14.50
C LEU A 168 -6.70 -20.39 -15.04
N HIS A 169 -6.70 -20.25 -16.37
CA HIS A 169 -7.69 -19.46 -17.08
C HIS A 169 -9.05 -20.18 -17.02
N ARG A 170 -9.99 -19.62 -16.27
CA ARG A 170 -11.29 -20.27 -16.03
C ARG A 170 -12.35 -19.26 -15.61
N ASP A 171 -13.54 -19.40 -16.18
CA ASP A 171 -14.75 -18.80 -15.62
C ASP A 171 -15.26 -19.68 -14.47
N VAL A 172 -15.06 -19.20 -13.25
CA VAL A 172 -15.44 -19.90 -12.01
C VAL A 172 -16.95 -19.85 -11.78
N CYS A 173 -17.66 -18.84 -12.29
CA CYS A 173 -19.11 -18.75 -12.17
C CYS A 173 -19.79 -19.88 -12.96
N ALA A 174 -19.30 -20.17 -14.16
CA ALA A 174 -19.89 -21.20 -15.02
C ALA A 174 -19.32 -22.62 -14.77
N ASN A 175 -18.03 -22.72 -14.44
CA ASN A 175 -17.32 -23.99 -14.44
C ASN A 175 -16.72 -24.36 -13.07
N GLY A 176 -16.89 -23.52 -12.04
CA GLY A 176 -16.28 -23.71 -10.72
C GLY A 176 -14.76 -23.66 -10.72
N PHE A 177 -14.15 -24.10 -9.63
CA PHE A 177 -12.69 -24.00 -9.42
C PHE A 177 -11.88 -25.10 -10.12
N GLY A 178 -12.52 -26.13 -10.67
CA GLY A 178 -11.83 -27.30 -11.23
C GLY A 178 -11.16 -28.18 -10.17
N VAL A 179 -11.54 -28.01 -8.91
CA VAL A 179 -11.13 -28.81 -7.76
C VAL A 179 -12.33 -28.99 -6.85
N GLU A 180 -12.42 -30.14 -6.19
CA GLU A 180 -13.53 -30.51 -5.33
C GLU A 180 -13.01 -31.10 -4.02
N ASN A 181 -13.64 -30.74 -2.90
CA ASN A 181 -13.36 -31.32 -1.58
C ASN A 181 -11.90 -31.20 -1.09
N ILE A 182 -11.19 -30.14 -1.45
CA ILE A 182 -9.78 -29.97 -1.05
C ILE A 182 -9.49 -28.65 -0.34
N ALA A 183 -10.34 -27.63 -0.47
CA ALA A 183 -10.03 -26.29 0.02
C ALA A 183 -10.41 -26.11 1.50
N ASP A 184 -9.52 -25.52 2.28
CA ASP A 184 -9.80 -25.05 3.64
C ASP A 184 -10.45 -23.66 3.62
N ALA A 185 -10.08 -22.84 2.63
CA ALA A 185 -10.62 -21.51 2.46
C ALA A 185 -10.85 -21.15 0.98
N VAL A 186 -11.85 -20.30 0.75
CA VAL A 186 -12.16 -19.73 -0.57
C VAL A 186 -12.22 -18.21 -0.46
N PHE A 187 -11.54 -17.51 -1.37
CA PHE A 187 -11.61 -16.06 -1.51
C PHE A 187 -12.18 -15.69 -2.89
N LEU A 188 -13.17 -14.79 -2.90
CA LEU A 188 -13.87 -14.31 -4.08
C LEU A 188 -13.71 -12.79 -4.24
N ASP A 189 -13.05 -12.35 -5.31
CA ASP A 189 -13.05 -10.98 -5.82
C ASP A 189 -13.54 -11.03 -7.27
N LEU A 190 -14.86 -10.99 -7.42
CA LEU A 190 -15.58 -11.17 -8.66
C LEU A 190 -16.69 -10.10 -8.77
N PRO A 191 -17.14 -9.72 -9.98
CA PRO A 191 -18.29 -8.82 -10.14
C PRO A 191 -19.61 -9.41 -9.61
N GLY A 192 -19.77 -10.73 -9.71
CA GLY A 192 -20.98 -11.46 -9.28
C GLY A 192 -20.64 -12.70 -8.46
N PRO A 193 -20.12 -12.55 -7.22
CA PRO A 193 -19.66 -13.67 -6.41
C PRO A 193 -20.80 -14.58 -5.94
N TRP A 194 -22.05 -14.10 -5.91
CA TRP A 194 -23.23 -14.90 -5.58
C TRP A 194 -23.43 -16.10 -6.51
N ASN A 195 -23.09 -15.96 -7.80
CA ASN A 195 -23.15 -17.05 -8.80
C ASN A 195 -22.09 -18.14 -8.58
N THR A 196 -21.12 -17.91 -7.69
CA THR A 196 -20.00 -18.83 -7.44
C THR A 196 -20.13 -19.58 -6.11
N ILE A 197 -21.11 -19.24 -5.27
CA ILE A 197 -21.22 -19.78 -3.91
C ILE A 197 -21.33 -21.31 -3.92
N HIS A 198 -22.14 -21.88 -4.82
CA HIS A 198 -22.31 -23.33 -4.92
C HIS A 198 -21.00 -24.04 -5.35
N HIS A 199 -20.24 -23.44 -6.26
CA HIS A 199 -18.92 -23.93 -6.66
C HIS A 199 -17.87 -23.79 -5.55
N ALA A 200 -17.94 -22.73 -4.75
CA ALA A 200 -17.07 -22.55 -3.58
C ALA A 200 -17.35 -23.60 -2.49
N ILE A 201 -18.61 -23.91 -2.21
CA ILE A 201 -18.99 -24.99 -1.28
C ILE A 201 -18.48 -26.35 -1.78
N SER A 202 -18.57 -26.58 -3.10
CA SER A 202 -18.10 -27.82 -3.72
C SER A 202 -16.58 -27.99 -3.67
N SER A 203 -15.81 -26.89 -3.71
CA SER A 203 -14.34 -26.95 -3.60
C SER A 203 -13.86 -27.16 -2.16
N MET A 204 -14.62 -26.73 -1.14
CA MET A 204 -14.26 -26.86 0.28
C MET A 204 -14.33 -28.29 0.81
N LYS A 205 -13.50 -28.63 1.79
CA LYS A 205 -13.48 -29.94 2.45
C LYS A 205 -14.79 -30.29 3.17
N ASP A 206 -15.08 -31.58 3.32
CA ASP A 206 -16.27 -32.11 4.03
C ASP A 206 -16.33 -31.70 5.51
N VAL A 207 -15.16 -31.51 6.12
CA VAL A 207 -15.02 -31.04 7.50
C VAL A 207 -15.41 -29.57 7.67
N GLY A 208 -15.75 -28.89 6.57
CA GLY A 208 -16.10 -27.48 6.53
C GLY A 208 -14.96 -26.62 5.98
N GLY A 209 -15.20 -25.31 5.97
CA GLY A 209 -14.26 -24.34 5.43
C GLY A 209 -14.73 -22.90 5.64
N ARG A 210 -13.89 -21.95 5.23
CA ARG A 210 -14.17 -20.51 5.37
C ARG A 210 -14.24 -19.86 4.00
N LEU A 211 -15.19 -18.94 3.83
CA LEU A 211 -15.35 -18.15 2.61
C LEU A 211 -15.21 -16.67 2.93
N CYS A 212 -14.54 -15.94 2.04
CA CYS A 212 -14.54 -14.50 2.04
C CYS A 212 -14.89 -14.01 0.63
N SER A 213 -15.80 -13.06 0.55
CA SER A 213 -16.09 -12.33 -0.68
C SER A 213 -15.76 -10.86 -0.47
N PHE A 214 -15.07 -10.29 -1.46
CA PHE A 214 -14.86 -8.86 -1.58
C PHE A 214 -15.91 -8.27 -2.55
N SER A 215 -16.48 -7.11 -2.21
CA SER A 215 -17.41 -6.39 -3.10
C SER A 215 -17.33 -4.88 -2.88
N PRO A 216 -17.19 -4.06 -3.94
CA PRO A 216 -17.18 -2.61 -3.80
C PRO A 216 -18.55 -2.02 -3.43
N CYS A 217 -19.64 -2.63 -3.90
CA CYS A 217 -21.00 -2.09 -3.76
C CYS A 217 -21.81 -2.85 -2.70
N ILE A 218 -22.68 -2.14 -1.99
CA ILE A 218 -23.50 -2.74 -0.92
C ILE A 218 -24.56 -3.69 -1.50
N GLU A 219 -25.04 -3.43 -2.71
CA GLU A 219 -26.02 -4.27 -3.42
C GLU A 219 -25.43 -5.65 -3.75
N GLN A 220 -24.15 -5.68 -4.13
CA GLN A 220 -23.42 -6.94 -4.35
C GLN A 220 -23.29 -7.73 -3.05
N LEU A 221 -23.00 -7.04 -1.94
CA LEU A 221 -22.98 -7.65 -0.61
C LEU A 221 -24.34 -8.23 -0.25
N TYR A 222 -25.45 -7.51 -0.49
CA TYR A 222 -26.79 -8.01 -0.19
C TYR A 222 -27.10 -9.31 -0.95
N ARG A 223 -26.81 -9.37 -2.26
CA ARG A 223 -27.01 -10.57 -3.08
C ARG A 223 -26.15 -11.74 -2.60
N THR A 224 -24.89 -11.48 -2.28
CA THR A 224 -23.93 -12.48 -1.79
C THR A 224 -24.32 -13.03 -0.42
N ALA A 225 -24.65 -12.14 0.51
CA ALA A 225 -25.09 -12.53 1.85
C ALA A 225 -26.43 -13.29 1.79
N GLY A 226 -27.35 -12.93 0.89
CA GLY A 226 -28.58 -13.68 0.64
C GLY A 226 -28.32 -15.14 0.27
N ASN A 227 -27.40 -15.37 -0.66
CA ASN A 227 -27.00 -16.72 -1.10
C ASN A 227 -26.21 -17.51 -0.04
N LEU A 228 -25.47 -16.81 0.85
CA LEU A 228 -24.73 -17.43 1.96
C LEU A 228 -25.60 -17.82 3.16
N LYS A 229 -26.75 -17.15 3.37
CA LYS A 229 -27.65 -17.39 4.52
C LYS A 229 -28.23 -18.80 4.54
N ILE A 230 -28.27 -19.46 3.39
CA ILE A 230 -28.81 -20.81 3.25
C ILE A 230 -27.92 -21.85 3.98
N SER A 231 -26.66 -21.53 4.28
CA SER A 231 -25.68 -22.53 4.72
C SER A 231 -24.76 -22.17 5.90
N THR A 232 -24.72 -20.92 6.41
CA THR A 232 -23.60 -20.50 7.28
C THR A 232 -23.87 -19.35 8.28
N LYS A 233 -22.95 -19.15 9.26
CA LYS A 233 -22.82 -17.92 10.06
C LYS A 233 -22.07 -16.85 9.26
N ILE A 234 -22.69 -15.67 9.08
CA ILE A 234 -22.15 -14.56 8.28
C ILE A 234 -21.58 -13.47 9.20
N GLN A 235 -20.40 -12.96 8.87
CA GLN A 235 -19.81 -11.76 9.47
C GLN A 235 -19.45 -10.79 8.34
N ILE A 236 -19.76 -9.51 8.54
CA ILE A 236 -19.52 -8.46 7.55
C ILE A 236 -18.58 -7.43 8.18
N PHE A 237 -17.51 -7.11 7.45
CA PHE A 237 -16.60 -6.02 7.80
C PHE A 237 -16.65 -4.98 6.69
N GLU A 238 -16.90 -3.73 7.08
CA GLU A 238 -16.75 -2.57 6.22
C GLU A 238 -15.35 -2.00 6.45
N LYS A 239 -14.57 -1.86 5.36
CA LYS A 239 -13.37 -1.00 5.28
C LYS A 239 -12.32 -1.19 6.39
N CYS A 240 -11.22 -1.89 6.08
CA CYS A 240 -10.02 -1.84 6.94
C CYS A 240 -9.19 -0.59 6.59
N LEU A 241 -9.46 0.54 7.23
CA LEU A 241 -8.71 1.77 6.98
C LEU A 241 -7.38 1.78 7.77
N SER A 242 -6.26 1.61 7.06
CA SER A 242 -4.94 1.94 7.60
C SER A 242 -4.65 3.42 7.38
N LYS A 243 -4.37 4.18 8.44
CA LYS A 243 -3.91 5.58 8.37
C LYS A 243 -2.42 5.65 8.67
N TYR A 244 -1.64 6.15 7.71
CA TYR A 244 -0.26 6.55 7.96
C TYR A 244 -0.24 7.97 8.50
N PHE A 245 0.66 8.25 9.42
CA PHE A 245 0.85 9.60 9.93
C PHE A 245 2.28 10.05 9.64
N LYS A 246 2.42 11.22 9.00
CA LYS A 246 3.72 11.87 8.84
C LYS A 246 4.03 12.63 10.12
N THR A 247 5.09 12.24 10.81
CA THR A 247 5.59 12.99 11.96
C THR A 247 6.30 14.25 11.49
N CYS A 248 5.94 15.39 12.05
CA CYS A 248 6.58 16.68 11.83
C CYS A 248 6.91 17.36 13.15
N SER A 249 7.89 18.25 13.15
CA SER A 249 8.10 19.15 14.27
C SER A 249 7.35 20.45 14.03
N VAL A 250 6.50 20.83 14.97
CA VAL A 250 5.75 22.10 14.94
C VAL A 250 6.31 22.99 16.03
N MET A 251 6.56 24.25 15.69
CA MET A 251 6.95 25.26 16.67
C MET A 251 5.70 26.04 17.09
N LEU A 252 5.40 26.05 18.38
CA LEU A 252 4.32 26.85 18.95
C LEU A 252 4.92 27.93 19.83
N SER A 253 4.42 29.16 19.69
CA SER A 253 4.75 30.26 20.57
C SER A 253 4.13 30.00 21.95
N VAL A 254 4.92 30.07 23.00
CA VAL A 254 4.41 30.08 24.37
C VAL A 254 3.70 31.42 24.58
N LEU A 255 2.39 31.37 24.78
CA LEU A 255 1.66 32.48 25.37
C LEU A 255 1.99 32.47 26.86
N VAL A 256 2.88 33.37 27.27
CA VAL A 256 3.06 33.67 28.69
C VAL A 256 1.87 34.55 29.08
N VAL A 257 0.81 33.94 29.58
CA VAL A 257 -0.29 34.68 30.22
C VAL A 257 0.19 34.97 31.63
N THR A 258 0.44 36.25 31.94
CA THR A 258 0.81 36.64 33.30
C THR A 258 -0.46 36.92 34.10
N TYR A 259 -0.45 36.65 35.40
CA TYR A 259 -1.59 36.93 36.28
C TYR A 259 -1.98 38.43 36.33
N ALA A 260 -1.16 39.32 35.76
CA ALA A 260 -1.44 40.75 35.63
C ALA A 260 -2.47 41.07 34.52
N ASP A 261 -2.69 40.16 33.57
CA ASP A 261 -3.63 40.36 32.46
C ASP A 261 -5.11 40.22 32.87
N TYR A 262 -5.38 39.85 34.14
CA TYR A 262 -6.75 39.62 34.65
C TYR A 262 -7.39 40.86 35.30
N ASN A 263 -6.63 41.91 35.59
CA ASN A 263 -7.11 43.07 36.36
C ASN A 263 -7.08 44.41 35.62
N ASP A 264 -6.81 44.43 34.32
CA ASP A 264 -6.95 45.64 33.50
C ASP A 264 -8.21 45.54 32.63
N GLU A 265 -9.31 46.17 33.07
CA GLU A 265 -10.53 46.39 32.27
C GLU A 265 -10.29 47.35 31.06
N LYS A 266 -9.06 47.47 30.57
CA LYS A 266 -8.68 48.40 29.50
C LYS A 266 -7.50 47.96 28.63
N SER A 267 -7.29 46.67 28.39
CA SER A 267 -6.40 46.26 27.29
C SER A 267 -7.16 46.29 25.96
N GLU A 268 -6.88 47.29 25.13
CA GLU A 268 -7.21 47.28 23.71
C GLU A 268 -6.85 45.92 23.10
N TYR A 269 -7.83 45.26 22.49
CA TYR A 269 -7.59 44.13 21.61
C TYR A 269 -6.71 44.58 20.45
N LEU A 270 -5.38 44.51 20.63
CA LEU A 270 -4.39 44.51 19.55
C LEU A 270 -4.45 43.14 18.84
N GLY A 271 -5.61 42.87 18.25
CA GLY A 271 -5.75 41.87 17.21
C GLY A 271 -4.93 42.31 16.01
N LYS A 272 -3.69 41.85 15.91
CA LYS A 272 -3.04 41.71 14.61
C LYS A 272 -3.96 40.83 13.77
N LYS A 273 -4.78 41.46 12.92
CA LYS A 273 -5.54 40.83 11.85
C LYS A 273 -4.60 39.85 11.14
N ARG A 274 -4.77 38.56 11.41
CA ARG A 274 -4.40 37.55 10.41
C ARG A 274 -5.36 37.83 9.27
N LYS A 275 -4.84 38.16 8.09
CA LYS A 275 -5.61 37.98 6.85
C LYS A 275 -5.94 36.48 6.80
N LEU A 276 -7.18 36.15 7.15
CA LEU A 276 -7.80 34.93 6.67
C LEU A 276 -7.99 35.14 5.17
N GLU A 277 -7.14 34.50 4.37
CA GLU A 277 -7.53 34.17 3.01
C GLU A 277 -8.42 32.94 3.10
N ASP A 278 -9.72 33.18 3.31
CA ASP A 278 -10.77 32.21 3.06
C ASP A 278 -10.92 32.06 1.54
N ASN A 279 -10.24 31.08 0.96
CA ASN A 279 -10.67 30.49 -0.30
C ASN A 279 -11.64 29.35 0.00
N ASN A 280 -12.90 29.72 0.22
CA ASN A 280 -14.03 28.82 0.07
C ASN A 280 -14.82 29.27 -1.16
N GLU A 281 -14.73 28.50 -2.24
CA GLU A 281 -15.84 28.44 -3.19
C GLU A 281 -16.23 26.97 -3.39
N LYS A 282 -17.46 26.68 -3.00
CA LYS A 282 -18.22 25.55 -3.50
C LYS A 282 -19.22 26.08 -4.52
N CYS A 283 -19.29 25.36 -5.64
CA CYS A 283 -20.48 25.08 -6.45
C CYS A 283 -20.98 26.12 -7.46
N LEU A 284 -20.86 25.71 -8.73
CA LEU A 284 -21.86 25.64 -9.80
C LEU A 284 -22.20 26.92 -10.62
N ASP A 285 -21.85 26.79 -11.91
CA ASP A 285 -22.65 27.07 -13.13
C ASP A 285 -23.36 28.43 -13.30
N GLU A 286 -22.84 29.24 -14.22
CA GLU A 286 -23.46 29.65 -15.50
C GLU A 286 -22.91 31.01 -15.97
N GLY A 287 -22.51 31.08 -17.25
CA GLY A 287 -22.71 32.32 -18.03
C GLY A 287 -21.52 33.26 -18.28
N GLN A 288 -20.94 33.12 -19.47
CA GLN A 288 -20.52 34.19 -20.39
C GLN A 288 -19.17 34.94 -20.19
N PHE A 289 -18.27 34.56 -21.11
CA PHE A 289 -17.11 35.29 -21.65
C PHE A 289 -17.35 36.78 -21.97
N LYS A 290 -16.32 37.62 -21.70
CA LYS A 290 -15.59 38.49 -22.64
C LYS A 290 -14.34 39.06 -21.93
N LYS A 291 -13.14 38.66 -22.34
CA LYS A 291 -12.20 39.37 -23.25
C LYS A 291 -11.77 40.75 -22.73
N GLU A 292 -10.49 40.92 -22.36
CA GLU A 292 -9.47 41.49 -23.26
C GLU A 292 -8.07 41.63 -22.62
N ASN A 293 -7.09 41.71 -23.52
CA ASN A 293 -5.63 41.58 -23.38
C ASN A 293 -4.91 42.86 -22.89
N PHE A 294 -3.64 42.69 -22.45
CA PHE A 294 -2.40 43.46 -22.76
C PHE A 294 -1.54 43.66 -21.50
N VAL A 295 -0.20 43.74 -21.47
CA VAL A 295 0.97 43.38 -22.30
C VAL A 295 2.20 43.65 -21.41
N ASP A 296 3.29 42.90 -21.62
CA ASP A 296 4.61 43.04 -20.98
C ASP A 296 5.34 44.36 -21.32
N GLN A 297 6.31 44.77 -20.49
CA GLN A 297 7.64 45.24 -20.95
C GLN A 297 8.70 45.39 -19.81
N GLU A 298 9.72 44.53 -19.89
CA GLU A 298 11.18 44.71 -19.79
C GLU A 298 11.86 46.06 -19.37
N LYS A 299 12.91 46.00 -18.49
CA LYS A 299 14.40 46.06 -18.78
C LYS A 299 15.34 46.80 -17.76
N LYS A 300 16.53 46.18 -17.54
CA LYS A 300 17.95 46.69 -17.43
C LYS A 300 18.53 47.35 -16.15
N GLU A 301 19.57 46.74 -15.54
CA GLU A 301 21.06 47.01 -15.56
C GLU A 301 21.51 47.93 -14.38
N LYS A 302 22.68 47.88 -13.68
CA LYS A 302 24.08 47.46 -13.98
C LYS A 302 25.01 47.55 -12.70
N GLY A 303 26.09 46.72 -12.65
CA GLY A 303 27.49 46.92 -12.11
C GLY A 303 27.76 47.20 -10.60
N THR A 304 28.91 46.91 -9.95
CA THR A 304 30.23 46.28 -10.28
C THR A 304 31.11 46.17 -8.99
N GLU A 305 31.98 45.13 -8.92
CA GLU A 305 33.37 45.02 -8.32
C GLU A 305 33.63 45.13 -6.79
N GLU A 306 34.65 44.53 -6.13
CA GLU A 306 35.65 43.43 -6.27
C GLU A 306 36.39 43.28 -4.88
N VAL A 307 36.61 42.07 -4.31
CA VAL A 307 37.93 41.42 -3.94
C VAL A 307 38.61 41.98 -2.63
N GLN A 308 39.22 41.27 -1.65
CA GLN A 308 40.12 40.08 -1.56
C GLN A 308 40.34 39.63 -0.07
N ASP A 309 40.51 38.32 0.18
CA ASP A 309 41.54 37.60 1.00
C ASP A 309 41.88 37.97 2.49
N GLU A 310 42.29 37.11 3.44
CA GLU A 310 42.73 35.70 3.47
C GLU A 310 42.91 35.16 4.94
N ASN A 311 42.76 33.83 5.13
CA ASN A 311 43.52 32.88 5.98
C ASN A 311 43.67 33.02 7.54
N LYS A 312 43.17 32.07 8.39
CA LYS A 312 43.73 30.74 8.86
C LYS A 312 44.55 30.89 10.20
N ILE A 313 44.27 30.26 11.37
CA ILE A 313 44.63 28.88 11.81
C ILE A 313 44.40 28.70 13.36
N LYS A 314 43.70 27.60 13.71
CA LYS A 314 43.88 26.55 14.78
C LYS A 314 44.01 26.83 16.31
N ASN A 315 43.06 26.17 17.02
CA ASN A 315 43.14 25.21 18.14
C ASN A 315 43.59 25.59 19.58
N ALA A 316 42.65 25.26 20.51
CA ALA A 316 42.61 24.96 21.96
C ALA A 316 43.87 24.34 22.65
N PRO A 317 43.92 24.04 23.98
CA PRO A 317 42.88 24.04 25.05
C PRO A 317 43.37 24.56 26.45
N ILE A 318 42.65 24.19 27.54
CA ILE A 318 42.96 24.20 29.02
C ILE A 318 41.99 25.12 29.79
N GLU A 319 40.87 24.58 30.32
CA GLU A 319 40.64 24.08 31.71
C GLU A 319 40.43 25.24 32.71
N GLU A 320 39.19 25.48 33.12
CA GLU A 320 38.58 24.99 34.37
C GLU A 320 39.16 25.66 35.61
N GLU A 321 38.48 26.73 36.07
CA GLU A 321 38.33 27.10 37.51
C GLU A 321 37.57 28.43 37.75
N ILE A 322 37.02 29.09 36.71
CA ILE A 322 36.25 30.35 36.87
C ILE A 322 34.72 30.12 36.78
N LYS A 323 34.22 28.94 37.18
CA LYS A 323 32.80 28.55 37.00
C LYS A 323 31.86 29.04 38.12
N ASP A 324 32.30 29.23 39.36
CA ASP A 324 31.33 29.25 40.47
C ASP A 324 30.80 30.63 40.93
N ARG A 325 31.16 31.73 40.25
CA ARG A 325 30.67 33.08 40.63
C ARG A 325 29.81 33.80 39.59
N LYS A 326 29.65 33.25 38.38
CA LYS A 326 28.74 33.81 37.37
C LYS A 326 27.36 33.13 37.30
N GLU A 327 27.22 31.90 37.83
CA GLU A 327 25.94 31.17 37.81
C GLU A 327 24.82 31.79 38.66
N ASN A 328 25.12 32.67 39.62
CA ASN A 328 24.11 33.24 40.53
C ASN A 328 23.68 34.69 40.20
N LYS A 329 24.12 35.28 39.08
CA LYS A 329 23.61 36.57 38.60
C LYS A 329 22.99 36.56 37.20
N GLU A 330 23.07 35.44 36.48
CA GLU A 330 22.34 35.23 35.22
C GLU A 330 20.96 34.57 35.40
N LYS A 331 20.53 34.26 36.64
CA LYS A 331 19.18 33.74 36.92
C LYS A 331 18.08 34.80 37.02
N ASN A 332 18.38 36.10 37.00
CA ASN A 332 17.38 37.19 37.14
C ASN A 332 17.48 38.27 36.05
N LYS A 333 17.70 37.84 34.80
CA LYS A 333 17.32 38.61 33.61
C LYS A 333 16.55 37.66 32.68
N GLU A 334 15.32 37.36 33.07
CA GLU A 334 14.26 36.97 32.14
C GLU A 334 14.07 38.12 31.15
N SER A 335 14.86 38.09 30.07
CA SER A 335 14.62 38.91 28.90
C SER A 335 13.47 38.29 28.13
N GLU A 336 12.35 38.99 28.16
CA GLU A 336 11.27 39.00 27.18
C GLU A 336 11.70 38.46 25.81
N GLY A 337 11.27 37.25 25.51
CA GLY A 337 11.44 36.63 24.21
C GLY A 337 10.39 35.55 24.08
N ASN A 338 9.49 35.68 23.10
CA ASN A 338 8.50 34.67 22.75
C ASN A 338 9.20 33.30 22.56
N GLY A 339 9.24 32.49 23.62
CA GLY A 339 9.85 31.17 23.58
C GLY A 339 9.05 30.31 22.61
N MET A 340 9.67 29.88 21.51
CA MET A 340 9.08 28.86 20.64
C MET A 340 9.43 27.49 21.21
N ILE A 341 8.42 26.72 21.62
CA ILE A 341 8.63 25.32 22.02
C ILE A 341 8.42 24.43 20.79
N LYS A 342 9.36 23.50 20.59
CA LYS A 342 9.29 22.48 19.53
C LYS A 342 8.49 21.29 20.03
N PHE A 343 7.36 21.01 19.39
CA PHE A 343 6.54 19.83 19.64
C PHE A 343 6.65 18.86 18.46
N MET A 344 6.60 17.56 18.76
CA MET A 344 6.45 16.54 17.73
C MET A 344 4.95 16.33 17.50
N SER A 345 4.50 16.53 16.27
CA SER A 345 3.11 16.35 15.85
C SER A 345 3.03 15.33 14.71
N ALA A 346 1.83 14.87 14.41
CA ALA A 346 1.58 13.87 13.39
C ALA A 346 0.41 14.32 12.51
N HIS A 347 0.61 14.40 11.20
CA HIS A 347 -0.43 14.76 10.25
C HIS A 347 -0.75 13.59 9.33
N THR A 348 -2.05 13.39 9.07
CA THR A 348 -2.50 12.41 8.07
C THR A 348 -2.16 12.95 6.67
N PRO A 349 -1.55 12.15 5.77
CA PRO A 349 -1.39 12.51 4.37
C PRO A 349 -2.74 12.85 3.73
N LEU A 350 -2.76 13.86 2.85
CA LEU A 350 -3.97 14.35 2.18
C LEU A 350 -4.59 13.34 1.20
N LYS A 351 -3.80 12.37 0.71
CA LYS A 351 -4.24 11.29 -0.17
C LYS A 351 -3.66 9.97 0.32
N MET A 352 -4.51 8.97 0.52
CA MET A 352 -4.10 7.60 0.77
C MET A 352 -4.79 6.70 -0.24
N ALA A 353 -4.02 5.85 -0.91
CA ALA A 353 -4.60 4.77 -1.70
C ALA A 353 -5.21 3.76 -0.72
N GLY A 354 -6.49 3.49 -0.87
CA GLY A 354 -7.22 2.49 -0.12
C GLY A 354 -8.40 2.02 -0.95
N HIS A 355 -8.87 0.80 -0.72
CA HIS A 355 -10.07 0.32 -1.35
C HIS A 355 -11.30 0.76 -0.54
N THR A 356 -12.34 1.25 -1.21
CA THR A 356 -13.69 1.34 -0.63
C THR A 356 -14.45 0.07 -0.99
N GLY A 357 -14.75 -0.80 -0.02
CA GLY A 357 -15.47 -2.04 -0.28
C GLY A 357 -15.75 -2.83 1.00
N PHE A 358 -16.48 -3.92 0.84
CA PHE A 358 -16.95 -4.78 1.92
C PHE A 358 -16.30 -6.16 1.82
N LEU A 359 -15.88 -6.68 2.98
CA LEU A 359 -15.45 -8.06 3.14
C LEU A 359 -16.57 -8.84 3.84
N THR A 360 -17.13 -9.83 3.16
CA THR A 360 -18.17 -10.71 3.69
C THR A 360 -17.58 -12.07 3.98
N PHE A 361 -17.61 -12.50 5.24
CA PHE A 361 -17.09 -13.78 5.69
C PHE A 361 -18.21 -14.74 6.02
N ALA A 362 -18.03 -16.01 5.65
CA ALA A 362 -18.94 -17.10 5.95
C ALA A 362 -18.17 -18.35 6.38
N THR A 363 -18.84 -19.22 7.14
CA THR A 363 -18.27 -20.48 7.63
C THR A 363 -19.16 -21.64 7.24
N LEU A 364 -18.65 -22.55 6.43
CA LEU A 364 -19.32 -23.81 6.16
C LEU A 364 -19.04 -24.77 7.33
N PRO A 365 -20.07 -25.16 8.11
CA PRO A 365 -19.90 -26.16 9.17
C PRO A 365 -19.72 -27.57 8.56
N PRO A 366 -19.07 -28.49 9.30
CA PRO A 366 -18.96 -29.88 8.88
C PRO A 366 -20.33 -30.54 8.65
N GLY A 367 -20.42 -31.43 7.65
CA GLY A 367 -21.58 -32.31 7.45
C GLY A 367 -22.79 -31.70 6.72
N ILE A 368 -22.70 -30.47 6.19
CA ILE A 368 -23.80 -29.76 5.51
C ILE A 368 -23.86 -30.05 3.98
N ARG A 369 -22.97 -30.87 3.44
CA ARG A 369 -22.99 -31.35 2.05
C ARG A 369 -24.13 -32.34 1.74
N SER A 370 -25.30 -32.21 2.36
CA SER A 370 -26.46 -32.94 1.87
C SER A 370 -26.68 -32.52 0.41
N ALA A 371 -26.68 -33.49 -0.51
CA ALA A 371 -26.95 -33.26 -1.93
C ALA A 371 -28.24 -32.43 -2.14
N ALA A 372 -29.17 -32.48 -1.18
CA ALA A 372 -30.37 -31.66 -1.12
C ALA A 372 -30.10 -30.15 -1.00
N ILE A 373 -29.06 -29.71 -0.29
CA ILE A 373 -28.74 -28.28 -0.14
C ILE A 373 -28.07 -27.75 -1.41
N ILE A 374 -27.13 -28.50 -1.99
CA ILE A 374 -26.50 -28.14 -3.27
C ILE A 374 -27.57 -28.13 -4.39
N ALA A 375 -28.48 -29.10 -4.40
CA ALA A 375 -29.61 -29.14 -5.34
C ALA A 375 -30.60 -28.00 -5.11
N ALA A 376 -30.93 -27.67 -3.86
CA ALA A 376 -31.80 -26.54 -3.52
C ALA A 376 -31.19 -25.20 -3.95
N MET A 377 -29.87 -25.01 -3.79
CA MET A 377 -29.17 -23.80 -4.25
C MET A 377 -29.19 -23.66 -5.78
N LYS A 378 -29.01 -24.77 -6.53
CA LYS A 378 -29.14 -24.76 -8.00
C LYS A 378 -30.55 -24.44 -8.49
N LEU A 379 -31.59 -24.81 -7.73
CA LEU A 379 -32.98 -24.50 -8.08
C LEU A 379 -33.33 -23.03 -7.83
N VAL A 380 -32.75 -22.40 -6.79
CA VAL A 380 -32.94 -20.95 -6.51
C VAL A 380 -32.29 -20.09 -7.60
N GLU A 381 -31.13 -20.48 -8.15
CA GLU A 381 -30.50 -19.79 -9.29
C GLU A 381 -31.36 -19.80 -10.58
N GLN A 382 -32.23 -20.81 -10.76
CA GLN A 382 -33.17 -20.86 -11.88
C GLN A 382 -34.38 -19.94 -11.67
N ASP A 383 -34.82 -19.75 -10.43
CA ASP A 383 -35.99 -18.93 -10.08
C ASP A 383 -35.68 -17.43 -10.06
N GLU A 384 -34.45 -17.01 -9.69
CA GLU A 384 -34.07 -15.59 -9.73
C GLU A 384 -33.91 -15.05 -11.15
N ASN A 385 -33.44 -15.87 -12.11
CA ASN A 385 -33.40 -15.50 -13.52
C ASN A 385 -34.80 -15.31 -14.15
N ILE A 386 -35.86 -15.81 -13.51
CA ILE A 386 -37.25 -15.62 -13.95
C ILE A 386 -37.84 -14.30 -13.40
N ARG A 387 -37.28 -13.73 -12.32
CA ARG A 387 -37.77 -12.49 -11.71
C ARG A 387 -37.17 -11.21 -12.29
N ASP A 388 -36.06 -11.33 -13.03
CA ASP A 388 -35.40 -10.23 -13.76
C ASP A 388 -35.87 -10.14 -15.24
N CYS A 389 -36.99 -10.78 -15.61
CA CYS A 389 -37.66 -10.66 -16.93
C CYS A 389 -38.95 -9.81 -16.86
#